data_AF-A0A4Y7ZFZ9-F1
#
_entry.id   AF-A0A4Y7ZFZ9-F1
#
_cell.length_a   1.000
_cell.length_b   1.000
_cell.length_c   1.000
_cell.angle_alpha   90.00
_cell.angle_beta   90.00
_cell.angle_gamma   90.00
#
_symmetry.space_group_name_H-M   'P 1'
#
loop_
_entity.id
_entity.type
_entity.pdbx_description
1 polymer ?
#
loop_
_entity_poly.entity_id
_entity_poly.type
_entity_poly.pdbx_seq_one_letter_code
_entity_poly.pdbx_strand_id
1 'polypeptide(L)'
;MKKDTKSNRCMVVVCDDAEKYDCKDNRAMKPILIKCLDHPEYPMNHAFQHADSVRLTKKKKLEYFVPNNISLLLSNSKLALEEAEKMYHKVLLTRADQEFKSKINALWNNCFYVSNYIEKIQTAIVFSYTALEAFANISIPDDYIYTTSKNSKGVKEEFDKKAIERWLSLKDKLDIVLPKVYSCEKISKQDFWSHFILLESFRNQIIHQKAIESTNFYYEYFKLNIFKILRVAEKIVCYYHDANTVDTSERAQVNLMWPWLPGAMTAPVLRNPEPILGWTIDYTQPSVQQRLTDKQRQEIEKFMNTDSHNNTP
;
A
#
# COMPACT_ATOMS: atom_id res chain seq x y z
N MET A 1 19.21 -6.03 -28.22
CA MET A 1 19.00 -6.93 -27.07
C MET A 1 19.12 -6.13 -25.78
N LYS A 2 18.00 -5.82 -25.12
CA LYS A 2 18.04 -5.31 -23.75
C LYS A 2 18.54 -6.46 -22.88
N LYS A 3 19.59 -6.23 -22.08
CA LYS A 3 19.96 -7.14 -21.00
C LYS A 3 18.78 -7.14 -20.03
N ASP A 4 18.01 -8.22 -20.00
CA ASP A 4 17.16 -8.51 -18.86
C ASP A 4 18.08 -8.68 -17.66
N THR A 5 18.22 -7.63 -16.86
CA THR A 5 18.62 -7.77 -15.47
C THR A 5 17.52 -8.59 -14.81
N LYS A 6 17.71 -9.93 -14.76
CA LYS A 6 16.94 -10.81 -13.88
C LYS A 6 16.94 -10.16 -12.51
N SER A 7 15.81 -9.58 -12.14
CA SER A 7 15.55 -9.20 -10.76
C SER A 7 15.64 -10.51 -9.97
N ASN A 8 16.72 -10.69 -9.20
CA ASN A 8 16.86 -11.79 -8.25
C ASN A 8 15.84 -11.55 -7.14
N ARG A 9 14.55 -11.80 -7.42
CA ARG A 9 13.50 -11.81 -6.42
C ARG A 9 13.74 -13.02 -5.53
N CYS A 10 14.29 -12.78 -4.36
CA CYS A 10 14.57 -13.79 -3.36
C CYS A 10 13.35 -13.96 -2.46
N MET A 11 12.85 -15.18 -2.30
CA MET A 11 11.81 -15.50 -1.32
C MET A 11 12.43 -16.18 -0.09
N VAL A 12 11.85 -15.92 1.07
CA VAL A 12 12.24 -16.51 2.36
C VAL A 12 11.03 -17.22 2.97
N VAL A 13 11.21 -18.46 3.42
CA VAL A 13 10.21 -19.15 4.25
C VAL A 13 10.17 -18.49 5.63
N VAL A 14 9.02 -17.92 5.99
CA VAL A 14 8.84 -17.17 7.24
C VAL A 14 7.91 -17.85 8.23
N CYS A 15 7.16 -18.87 7.80
CA CYS A 15 6.32 -19.71 8.65
C CYS A 15 6.11 -21.10 8.01
N ASP A 16 6.03 -22.13 8.84
CA ASP A 16 5.79 -23.54 8.52
C ASP A 16 4.31 -23.95 8.62
N ASP A 17 3.45 -23.00 8.94
CA ASP A 17 2.00 -23.15 8.91
C ASP A 17 1.38 -21.87 8.38
N ALA A 18 0.92 -21.91 7.13
CA ALA A 18 0.40 -20.75 6.41
C ALA A 18 -0.74 -20.06 7.16
N GLU A 19 -1.53 -20.83 7.93
CA GLU A 19 -2.68 -20.32 8.70
C GLU A 19 -2.27 -19.66 10.02
N LYS A 20 -1.03 -19.87 10.48
CA LYS A 20 -0.49 -19.28 11.71
C LYS A 20 0.46 -18.10 11.46
N TYR A 21 0.60 -17.66 10.21
CA TYR A 21 1.45 -16.52 9.91
C TYR A 21 0.97 -15.27 10.66
N ASP A 22 1.90 -14.62 11.36
CA ASP A 22 1.67 -13.38 12.10
C ASP A 22 2.49 -12.23 11.50
N CYS A 23 1.80 -11.18 11.07
CA CYS A 23 2.42 -10.01 10.47
C CYS A 23 3.25 -9.23 11.49
N LYS A 24 4.55 -9.06 11.23
CA LYS A 24 5.48 -8.35 12.14
C LYS A 24 5.59 -6.85 11.87
N ASP A 25 5.38 -6.42 10.63
CA ASP A 25 5.38 -5.02 10.23
C ASP A 25 4.38 -4.83 9.08
N ASN A 26 3.34 -4.03 9.30
CA ASN A 26 2.26 -3.80 8.34
C ASN A 26 2.72 -2.99 7.11
N ARG A 27 3.96 -2.52 7.09
CA ARG A 27 4.61 -1.84 5.97
C ARG A 27 5.36 -2.78 5.03
N ALA A 28 5.54 -4.05 5.41
CA ALA A 28 6.04 -5.06 4.50
C ALA A 28 4.95 -5.46 3.47
N MET A 29 5.37 -5.90 2.29
CA MET A 29 4.47 -6.58 1.34
C MET A 29 3.90 -7.85 1.98
N LYS A 30 2.67 -8.25 1.62
CA LYS A 30 2.08 -9.47 2.18
C LYS A 30 2.89 -10.71 1.73
N PRO A 31 3.01 -11.75 2.58
CA PRO A 31 3.60 -13.00 2.17
C PRO A 31 2.65 -13.75 1.25
N ILE A 32 3.21 -14.65 0.44
CA ILE A 32 2.46 -15.68 -0.26
C ILE A 32 2.21 -16.81 0.74
N LEU A 33 0.95 -17.08 1.06
CA LEU A 33 0.55 -18.20 1.91
C LEU A 33 0.12 -19.37 1.04
N ILE A 34 0.72 -20.54 1.19
CA ILE A 34 0.37 -21.75 0.41
C ILE A 34 0.02 -22.88 1.36
N LYS A 35 -1.16 -23.48 1.16
CA LYS A 35 -1.62 -24.69 1.83
C LYS A 35 -2.21 -25.65 0.80
N CYS A 36 -1.40 -26.60 0.37
CA CYS A 36 -1.71 -27.59 -0.67
C CYS A 36 -1.17 -28.97 -0.29
N LEU A 37 -1.49 -29.45 0.92
CA LEU A 37 -1.00 -30.73 1.45
C LEU A 37 -1.37 -31.93 0.56
N ASP A 38 -2.47 -31.83 -0.19
CA ASP A 38 -2.97 -32.89 -1.06
C ASP A 38 -2.38 -32.84 -2.49
N HIS A 39 -1.50 -31.87 -2.79
CA HIS A 39 -0.90 -31.76 -4.13
C HIS A 39 0.07 -32.92 -4.37
N PRO A 40 -0.07 -33.68 -5.47
CA PRO A 40 0.66 -34.95 -5.67
C PRO A 40 2.18 -34.79 -5.75
N GLU A 41 2.64 -33.65 -6.28
CA GLU A 41 4.08 -33.39 -6.50
C GLU A 41 4.69 -32.41 -5.49
N TYR A 42 3.87 -31.57 -4.86
CA TYR A 42 4.33 -30.42 -4.09
C TYR A 42 3.44 -30.20 -2.85
N PRO A 43 3.44 -31.13 -1.88
CA PRO A 43 2.70 -30.94 -0.64
C PRO A 43 3.35 -29.81 0.19
N MET A 44 2.62 -28.71 0.42
CA MET A 44 3.16 -27.53 1.11
C MET A 44 2.18 -26.94 2.12
N ASN A 45 2.73 -26.41 3.21
CA ASN A 45 2.02 -25.55 4.17
C ASN A 45 3.00 -24.50 4.68
N HIS A 46 3.17 -23.39 3.95
CA HIS A 46 4.23 -22.43 4.24
C HIS A 46 3.81 -21.00 3.89
N ALA A 47 4.44 -20.05 4.58
CA ALA A 47 4.40 -18.64 4.23
C ALA A 47 5.74 -18.21 3.62
N PHE A 48 5.69 -17.56 2.46
CA PHE A 48 6.86 -17.07 1.74
C PHE A 48 6.85 -15.55 1.67
N GLN A 49 7.92 -14.90 2.12
CA GLN A 49 8.08 -13.46 2.11
C GLN A 49 9.14 -13.02 1.11
N HIS A 50 8.83 -11.98 0.32
CA HIS A 50 9.80 -11.36 -0.58
C HIS A 50 10.88 -10.63 0.22
N ALA A 51 12.14 -10.97 -0.07
CA ALA A 51 13.32 -10.29 0.43
C ALA A 51 14.11 -9.65 -0.73
N ASP A 52 14.74 -8.53 -0.42
CA ASP A 52 15.63 -7.82 -1.32
C ASP A 52 16.89 -7.39 -0.55
N SER A 53 17.90 -6.93 -1.28
CA SER A 53 19.14 -6.50 -0.66
C SER A 53 19.77 -5.32 -1.37
N VAL A 54 20.33 -4.42 -0.57
CA VAL A 54 21.08 -3.27 -1.05
C VAL A 54 22.51 -3.34 -0.52
N ARG A 55 23.47 -3.11 -1.40
CA ARG A 55 24.88 -2.98 -1.02
C ARG A 55 25.14 -1.53 -0.63
N LEU A 56 25.28 -1.27 0.67
CA LEU A 56 25.57 0.07 1.21
C LEU A 56 27.03 0.45 1.00
N THR A 57 27.95 -0.51 1.11
CA THR A 57 29.38 -0.35 0.81
C THR A 57 29.93 -1.64 0.23
N LYS A 58 31.19 -1.63 -0.26
CA LYS A 58 31.84 -2.85 -0.77
C LYS A 58 31.76 -4.03 0.22
N LYS A 59 31.82 -3.77 1.53
CA LYS A 59 31.81 -4.78 2.60
C LYS A 59 30.46 -4.96 3.29
N LYS A 60 29.49 -4.05 3.11
CA LYS A 60 28.21 -4.07 3.84
C LYS A 60 27.04 -4.26 2.88
N LYS A 61 26.36 -5.39 3.03
CA LYS A 61 25.06 -5.72 2.42
C LYS A 61 23.98 -5.59 3.49
N LEU A 62 22.86 -4.96 3.16
CA LEU A 62 21.66 -4.92 3.98
C LEU A 62 20.59 -5.73 3.27
N GLU A 63 20.00 -6.68 3.97
CA GLU A 63 18.88 -7.50 3.49
C GLU A 63 17.62 -7.10 4.25
N TYR A 64 16.50 -7.01 3.54
CA TYR A 64 15.23 -6.54 4.09
C TYR A 64 14.06 -7.18 3.35
N PHE A 65 12.92 -7.27 4.03
CA PHE A 65 11.68 -7.65 3.35
C PHE A 65 11.17 -6.49 2.51
N VAL A 66 10.73 -6.80 1.30
CA VAL A 66 10.30 -5.79 0.33
C VAL A 66 9.13 -5.00 0.93
N PRO A 67 9.27 -3.66 1.04
CA PRO A 67 8.20 -2.83 1.59
C PRO A 67 7.03 -2.73 0.63
N ASN A 68 5.83 -2.58 1.17
CA ASN A 68 4.64 -2.19 0.43
C ASN A 68 4.59 -0.66 0.34
N ASN A 69 4.67 -0.12 -0.88
CA ASN A 69 4.67 1.33 -1.08
C ASN A 69 3.36 1.99 -0.62
N ILE A 70 2.20 1.36 -0.83
CA ILE A 70 0.91 1.88 -0.35
C ILE A 70 0.93 1.95 1.18
N SER A 71 1.41 0.89 1.86
CA SER A 71 1.53 0.90 3.33
C SER A 71 2.49 1.98 3.83
N LEU A 72 3.62 2.21 3.16
CA LEU A 72 4.55 3.28 3.53
C LEU A 72 3.91 4.67 3.40
N LEU A 73 3.17 4.92 2.32
CA LEU A 73 2.45 6.18 2.09
C LEU A 73 1.35 6.37 3.16
N LEU A 74 0.56 5.34 3.44
CA LEU A 74 -0.45 5.37 4.52
C LEU A 74 0.20 5.61 5.89
N SER A 75 1.33 4.94 6.17
CA SER A 75 2.08 5.12 7.42
C SER A 75 2.59 6.55 7.58
N ASN A 76 3.13 7.16 6.52
CA ASN A 76 3.57 8.55 6.57
C ASN A 76 2.41 9.49 6.85
N SER A 77 1.27 9.28 6.17
CA SER A 77 0.05 10.05 6.42
C SER A 77 -0.42 9.93 7.87
N LYS A 78 -0.48 8.70 8.38
CA LYS A 78 -0.92 8.41 9.75
C LYS A 78 -0.02 9.07 10.80
N LEU A 79 1.29 8.90 10.70
CA LEU A 79 2.24 9.50 11.65
C LEU A 79 2.15 11.02 11.67
N ALA A 80 2.06 11.65 10.49
CA ALA A 80 1.88 13.09 10.38
C ALA A 80 0.54 13.54 11.00
N LEU A 81 -0.53 12.78 10.77
CA LEU A 81 -1.85 13.08 11.32
C LEU A 81 -1.89 12.96 12.85
N GLU A 82 -1.30 11.91 13.42
CA GLU A 82 -1.21 11.69 14.86
C GLU A 82 -0.41 12.81 15.54
N GLU A 83 0.69 13.26 14.92
CA GLU A 83 1.46 14.39 15.39
C GLU A 83 0.67 15.70 15.31
N ALA A 84 -0.02 15.95 14.19
CA ALA A 84 -0.89 17.12 14.03
C ALA A 84 -2.02 17.16 15.07
N GLU A 85 -2.68 16.02 15.32
CA GLU A 85 -3.76 15.89 16.32
C GLU A 85 -3.22 16.14 17.73
N LYS A 86 -2.04 15.60 18.05
CA LYS A 86 -1.34 15.88 19.31
C LYS A 86 -1.03 17.36 19.46
N MET A 87 -0.51 18.01 18.42
CA MET A 87 -0.22 19.46 18.43
C MET A 87 -1.48 20.29 18.61
N TYR A 88 -2.55 19.95 17.89
CA TYR A 88 -3.83 20.64 17.98
C TYR A 88 -4.38 20.62 19.41
N HIS A 89 -4.46 19.43 20.02
CA HIS A 89 -5.02 19.29 21.35
C HIS A 89 -4.10 19.76 22.48
N LYS A 90 -2.78 19.50 22.40
CA LYS A 90 -1.85 19.79 23.51
C LYS A 90 -1.15 21.14 23.41
N VAL A 91 -1.19 21.79 22.26
CA VAL A 91 -0.45 23.03 22.02
C VAL A 91 -1.37 24.14 21.55
N LEU A 92 -2.29 23.89 20.62
CA LEU A 92 -3.14 24.95 20.08
C LEU A 92 -4.37 25.24 20.96
N LEU A 93 -5.04 24.20 21.46
CA LEU A 93 -6.25 24.37 22.30
C LEU A 93 -5.97 24.69 23.77
N THR A 94 -4.94 24.09 24.36
CA THR A 94 -4.63 24.23 25.79
C THR A 94 -3.73 25.42 26.09
N ARG A 95 -3.43 26.23 25.08
CA ARG A 95 -2.59 27.40 25.29
C ARG A 95 -3.40 28.44 26.04
N ALA A 96 -3.10 28.59 27.32
CA ALA A 96 -3.43 29.82 28.03
C ALA A 96 -2.82 30.99 27.25
N ASP A 97 -3.48 32.15 27.26
CA ASP A 97 -2.92 33.40 26.78
C ASP A 97 -1.59 33.63 27.49
N GLN A 98 -0.48 33.17 26.90
CA GLN A 98 0.83 33.41 27.44
C GLN A 98 1.00 34.92 27.45
N GLU A 99 1.29 35.48 28.63
CA GLU A 99 1.57 36.91 28.75
C GLU A 99 2.87 37.23 28.03
N PHE A 100 2.76 37.49 26.72
CA PHE A 100 3.86 38.04 25.96
C PHE A 100 3.95 39.54 26.26
N LYS A 101 5.13 39.98 26.71
CA LYS A 101 5.43 41.41 26.87
C LYS A 101 5.25 42.21 25.57
N SER A 102 5.24 41.56 24.41
CA SER A 102 5.05 42.17 23.09
C SER A 102 4.17 41.29 22.20
N LYS A 103 3.19 41.93 21.53
CA LYS A 103 2.33 41.30 20.51
C LYS A 103 3.14 40.65 19.38
N ILE A 104 4.27 41.24 18.99
CA ILE A 104 5.11 40.71 17.90
C ILE A 104 5.71 39.35 18.31
N ASN A 105 6.18 39.22 19.55
CA ASN A 105 6.73 37.96 20.05
C ASN A 105 5.65 36.87 20.15
N ALA A 106 4.42 37.25 20.54
CA ALA A 106 3.28 36.35 20.51
C ALA A 106 3.00 35.81 19.10
N LEU A 107 2.98 36.70 18.11
CA LEU A 107 2.72 36.34 16.71
C LEU A 107 3.80 35.43 16.13
N TRP A 108 5.08 35.70 16.37
CA TRP A 108 6.17 34.82 15.92
C TRP A 108 6.09 33.43 16.55
N ASN A 109 5.77 33.37 17.84
CA ASN A 109 5.62 32.08 18.52
C ASN A 109 4.40 31.32 17.98
N ASN A 110 3.28 32.01 17.72
CA ASN A 110 2.11 31.41 17.07
C ASN A 110 2.44 30.92 15.66
N CYS A 111 3.20 31.71 14.89
CA CYS A 111 3.65 31.34 13.56
C CYS A 111 4.44 30.02 13.58
N PHE A 112 5.36 29.84 14.53
CA PHE A 112 6.10 28.59 14.69
C PHE A 112 5.17 27.37 14.86
N TYR A 113 4.23 27.43 15.80
CA TYR A 113 3.33 26.30 16.05
C TYR A 113 2.33 26.06 14.90
N VAL A 114 1.80 27.13 14.32
CA VAL A 114 0.87 27.06 13.19
C VAL A 114 1.54 26.49 11.96
N SER A 115 2.76 26.93 11.62
CA SER A 115 3.52 26.41 10.48
C SER A 115 3.82 24.92 10.65
N ASN A 116 4.35 24.52 11.81
CA ASN A 116 4.60 23.10 12.09
C ASN A 116 3.31 22.27 12.00
N TYR A 117 2.17 22.78 12.47
CA TYR A 117 0.89 22.07 12.39
C TYR A 117 0.42 21.92 10.94
N ILE A 118 0.46 23.01 10.18
CA ILE A 118 0.07 23.03 8.76
C ILE A 118 0.95 22.07 7.95
N GLU A 119 2.26 22.04 8.19
CA GLU A 119 3.18 21.12 7.52
C GLU A 119 2.77 19.65 7.74
N LYS A 120 2.38 19.29 8.98
CA LYS A 120 1.91 17.93 9.29
C LYS A 120 0.58 17.60 8.62
N ILE A 121 -0.37 18.55 8.60
CA ILE A 121 -1.64 18.39 7.87
C ILE A 121 -1.40 18.22 6.37
N GLN A 122 -0.57 19.06 5.75
CA GLN A 122 -0.24 18.96 4.33
C GLN A 122 0.48 17.66 3.99
N THR A 123 1.40 17.22 4.86
CA THR A 123 2.05 15.91 4.74
C THR A 123 1.01 14.79 4.71
N ALA A 124 0.07 14.80 5.67
CA ALA A 124 -1.01 13.81 5.71
C ALA A 124 -1.90 13.86 4.45
N ILE A 125 -2.28 15.06 3.97
CA ILE A 125 -3.07 15.23 2.74
C ILE A 125 -2.37 14.58 1.53
N VAL A 126 -1.11 14.95 1.30
CA VAL A 126 -0.35 14.51 0.12
C VAL A 126 -0.13 13.00 0.17
N PHE A 127 0.31 12.45 1.30
CA PHE A 127 0.58 11.02 1.42
C PHE A 127 -0.69 10.17 1.41
N SER A 128 -1.78 10.62 2.02
CA SER A 128 -3.10 9.95 1.99
C SER A 128 -3.64 9.86 0.56
N TYR A 129 -3.63 10.97 -0.18
CA TYR A 129 -4.06 10.99 -1.58
C TYR A 129 -3.15 10.13 -2.48
N THR A 130 -1.82 10.23 -2.29
CA THR A 130 -0.85 9.47 -3.09
C THR A 130 -0.99 7.97 -2.86
N ALA A 131 -1.31 7.55 -1.62
CA ALA A 131 -1.60 6.14 -1.31
C ALA A 131 -2.80 5.63 -2.11
N LEU A 132 -3.88 6.42 -2.19
CA LEU A 132 -5.07 6.05 -2.96
C LEU A 132 -4.80 5.98 -4.47
N GLU A 133 -3.98 6.89 -5.01
CA GLU A 133 -3.57 6.85 -6.41
C GLU A 133 -2.77 5.56 -6.72
N ALA A 134 -1.78 5.25 -5.89
CA ALA A 134 -0.98 4.03 -6.03
C ALA A 134 -1.85 2.77 -5.90
N PHE A 135 -2.75 2.77 -4.91
CA PHE A 135 -3.71 1.69 -4.70
C PHE A 135 -4.61 1.48 -5.92
N ALA A 136 -5.23 2.54 -6.44
CA ALA A 136 -6.14 2.44 -7.57
C ALA A 136 -5.43 1.90 -8.83
N ASN A 137 -4.22 2.36 -9.11
CA ASN A 137 -3.45 1.90 -10.28
C ASN A 137 -3.05 0.42 -10.15
N ILE A 138 -2.54 0.01 -8.98
CA ILE A 138 -2.16 -1.39 -8.71
C ILE A 138 -3.37 -2.33 -8.76
N SER A 139 -4.55 -1.82 -8.38
CA SER A 139 -5.78 -2.62 -8.33
C SER A 139 -6.39 -2.92 -9.70
N ILE A 140 -5.94 -2.27 -10.77
CA ILE A 140 -6.46 -2.51 -12.13
C ILE A 140 -5.68 -3.66 -12.77
N PRO A 141 -6.34 -4.76 -13.20
CA PRO A 141 -5.70 -5.85 -13.94
C PRO A 141 -5.10 -5.37 -15.27
N ASP A 142 -4.02 -6.01 -15.71
CA ASP A 142 -3.29 -5.60 -16.93
C ASP A 142 -4.12 -5.75 -18.21
N ASP A 143 -5.07 -6.69 -18.23
CA ASP A 143 -5.98 -7.01 -19.33
C ASP A 143 -7.32 -6.27 -19.25
N TYR A 144 -7.54 -5.46 -18.21
CA TYR A 144 -8.80 -4.74 -18.03
C TYR A 144 -8.95 -3.60 -19.03
N ILE A 145 -10.10 -3.58 -19.72
CA ILE A 145 -10.50 -2.52 -20.66
C ILE A 145 -11.72 -1.79 -20.10
N TYR A 146 -11.61 -0.46 -19.98
CA TYR A 146 -12.72 0.41 -19.63
C TYR A 146 -13.32 1.06 -20.87
N THR A 147 -14.61 0.80 -21.14
CA THR A 147 -15.36 1.49 -22.19
C THR A 147 -16.24 2.60 -21.62
N THR A 148 -16.13 3.81 -22.15
CA THR A 148 -16.96 4.96 -21.75
C THR A 148 -18.39 4.84 -22.28
N SER A 149 -19.30 5.60 -21.67
CA SER A 149 -20.59 5.90 -22.28
C SER A 149 -20.38 6.68 -23.59
N LYS A 150 -21.34 6.58 -24.51
CA LYS A 150 -21.29 7.33 -25.76
C LYS A 150 -21.15 8.82 -25.46
N ASN A 151 -20.13 9.46 -26.03
CA ASN A 151 -19.99 10.91 -25.96
C ASN A 151 -21.10 11.60 -26.79
N SER A 152 -21.14 12.93 -26.79
CA SER A 152 -22.12 13.72 -27.56
C SER A 152 -22.09 13.46 -29.07
N LYS A 153 -21.04 12.81 -29.59
CA LYS A 153 -20.90 12.40 -31.00
C LYS A 153 -21.23 10.91 -31.22
N GLY A 154 -21.75 10.21 -30.21
CA GLY A 154 -22.13 8.80 -30.29
C GLY A 154 -20.96 7.81 -30.25
N VAL A 155 -19.72 8.30 -30.07
CA VAL A 155 -18.50 7.49 -30.05
C VAL A 155 -18.24 6.98 -28.64
N LYS A 156 -17.88 5.70 -28.52
CA LYS A 156 -17.36 5.11 -27.28
C LYS A 156 -15.84 5.11 -27.34
N GLU A 157 -15.20 5.41 -26.23
CA GLU A 157 -13.75 5.34 -26.07
C GLU A 157 -13.42 4.13 -25.21
N GLU A 158 -12.36 3.42 -25.58
CA GLU A 158 -11.83 2.29 -24.84
C GLU A 158 -10.47 2.67 -24.27
N PHE A 159 -10.30 2.43 -22.97
CA PHE A 159 -9.08 2.71 -22.23
C PHE A 159 -8.52 1.40 -21.71
N ASP A 160 -7.30 1.06 -22.15
CA ASP A 160 -6.50 0.02 -21.51
C ASP A 160 -5.96 0.49 -20.15
N LYS A 161 -5.33 -0.41 -19.39
CA LYS A 161 -4.76 -0.06 -18.08
C LYS A 161 -3.87 1.19 -18.12
N LYS A 162 -2.96 1.32 -19.09
CA LYS A 162 -2.04 2.46 -19.18
C LYS A 162 -2.80 3.76 -19.44
N ALA A 163 -3.82 3.71 -20.28
CA ALA A 163 -4.67 4.85 -20.56
C ALA A 163 -5.53 5.22 -19.34
N ILE A 164 -6.05 4.23 -18.60
CA ILE A 164 -6.76 4.44 -17.33
C ILE A 164 -5.83 5.13 -16.32
N GLU A 165 -4.64 4.58 -16.07
CA GLU A 165 -3.68 5.11 -15.11
C GLU A 165 -3.31 6.57 -15.40
N ARG A 166 -3.17 6.93 -16.69
CA ARG A 166 -2.71 8.25 -17.13
C ARG A 166 -3.80 9.30 -17.28
N TRP A 167 -4.99 8.91 -17.74
CA TRP A 167 -6.00 9.87 -18.23
C TRP A 167 -7.25 9.92 -17.37
N LEU A 168 -7.60 8.85 -16.65
CA LEU A 168 -8.75 8.89 -15.75
C LEU A 168 -8.39 9.56 -14.43
N SER A 169 -9.32 10.34 -13.88
CA SER A 169 -9.16 10.94 -12.56
C SER A 169 -9.17 9.85 -11.48
N LEU A 170 -8.54 10.12 -10.33
CA LEU A 170 -8.60 9.18 -9.20
C LEU A 170 -10.04 8.93 -8.76
N LYS A 171 -10.85 9.99 -8.75
CA LYS A 171 -12.29 9.90 -8.49
C LYS A 171 -12.98 8.88 -9.40
N ASP A 172 -12.74 8.91 -10.71
CA ASP A 172 -13.36 7.98 -11.66
C ASP A 172 -12.79 6.56 -11.50
N LYS A 173 -11.48 6.43 -11.24
CA LYS A 173 -10.87 5.13 -10.94
C LYS A 173 -11.58 4.50 -9.74
N LEU A 174 -11.73 5.25 -8.65
CA LEU A 174 -12.36 4.78 -7.42
C LEU A 174 -13.88 4.61 -7.54
N ASP A 175 -14.64 5.43 -8.27
CA ASP A 175 -16.11 5.34 -8.27
C ASP A 175 -16.71 4.54 -9.42
N ILE A 176 -15.94 4.33 -10.49
CA ILE A 176 -16.43 3.73 -11.73
C ILE A 176 -15.62 2.51 -12.13
N VAL A 177 -14.29 2.60 -12.11
CA VAL A 177 -13.43 1.51 -12.59
C VAL A 177 -13.36 0.37 -11.56
N LEU A 178 -12.89 0.66 -10.34
CA LEU A 178 -12.71 -0.39 -9.32
C LEU A 178 -14.01 -1.13 -8.96
N PRO A 179 -15.19 -0.47 -8.86
CA PRO A 179 -16.45 -1.18 -8.64
C PRO A 179 -16.77 -2.22 -9.72
N LYS A 180 -16.37 -1.98 -10.97
CA LYS A 180 -16.51 -2.98 -12.05
C LYS A 180 -15.48 -4.09 -11.94
N VAL A 181 -14.22 -3.76 -11.60
CA VAL A 181 -13.14 -4.74 -11.42
C VAL A 181 -13.47 -5.75 -10.31
N TYR A 182 -14.03 -5.26 -9.21
CA TYR A 182 -14.34 -6.05 -8.01
C TYR A 182 -15.82 -6.40 -7.87
N SER A 183 -16.64 -6.11 -8.88
CA SER A 183 -18.08 -6.40 -8.88
C SER A 183 -18.81 -5.92 -7.61
N CYS A 184 -18.48 -4.71 -7.13
CA CYS A 184 -19.06 -4.13 -5.93
C CYS A 184 -19.87 -2.86 -6.23
N GLU A 185 -20.52 -2.32 -5.21
CA GLU A 185 -21.27 -1.08 -5.36
C GLU A 185 -20.37 0.12 -5.64
N LYS A 186 -20.96 1.20 -6.15
CA LYS A 186 -20.25 2.47 -6.28
C LYS A 186 -19.85 2.99 -4.90
N ILE A 187 -18.58 3.35 -4.75
CA ILE A 187 -18.08 3.91 -3.50
C ILE A 187 -18.70 5.27 -3.18
N SER A 188 -19.21 6.00 -4.18
CA SER A 188 -19.95 7.25 -3.97
C SER A 188 -21.23 7.14 -3.16
N LYS A 189 -21.75 5.92 -2.99
CA LYS A 189 -22.88 5.65 -2.10
C LYS A 189 -22.48 5.56 -0.63
N GLN A 190 -21.19 5.45 -0.33
CA GLN A 190 -20.69 5.34 1.05
C GLN A 190 -20.71 6.71 1.74
N ASP A 191 -21.00 6.71 3.04
CA ASP A 191 -21.12 7.93 3.85
C ASP A 191 -19.81 8.76 3.89
N PHE A 192 -18.67 8.09 3.83
CA PHE A 192 -17.35 8.69 3.85
C PHE A 192 -16.87 9.21 2.49
N TRP A 193 -17.62 9.05 1.40
CA TRP A 193 -17.20 9.51 0.08
C TRP A 193 -16.98 11.03 0.01
N SER A 194 -17.83 11.79 0.71
CA SER A 194 -17.70 13.24 0.82
C SER A 194 -16.34 13.67 1.39
N HIS A 195 -15.76 12.87 2.30
CA HIS A 195 -14.42 13.11 2.84
C HIS A 195 -13.33 12.93 1.78
N PHE A 196 -13.47 11.97 0.86
CA PHE A 196 -12.52 11.82 -0.24
C PHE A 196 -12.55 13.02 -1.19
N ILE A 197 -13.73 13.52 -1.52
CA ILE A 197 -13.86 14.73 -2.36
C ILE A 197 -13.16 15.93 -1.70
N LEU A 198 -13.28 16.08 -0.38
CA LEU A 198 -12.54 17.10 0.37
C LEU A 198 -11.03 16.86 0.38
N LEU A 199 -10.58 15.62 0.57
CA LEU A 199 -9.16 15.25 0.49
C LEU A 199 -8.56 15.61 -0.88
N GLU A 200 -9.25 15.27 -1.97
CA GLU A 200 -8.85 15.62 -3.33
C GLU A 200 -8.76 17.14 -3.52
N SER A 201 -9.78 17.88 -3.05
CA SER A 201 -9.78 19.34 -3.08
C SER A 201 -8.57 19.93 -2.35
N PHE A 202 -8.27 19.48 -1.13
CA PHE A 202 -7.14 19.98 -0.36
C PHE A 202 -5.81 19.67 -1.04
N ARG A 203 -5.64 18.45 -1.56
CA ARG A 203 -4.46 18.07 -2.33
C ARG A 203 -4.28 18.97 -3.56
N ASN A 204 -5.36 19.26 -4.29
CA ASN A 204 -5.30 20.13 -5.46
C ASN A 204 -4.91 21.56 -5.09
N GLN A 205 -5.40 22.07 -3.96
CA GLN A 205 -5.00 23.39 -3.44
C GLN A 205 -3.50 23.45 -3.09
N ILE A 206 -2.92 22.37 -2.55
CA ILE A 206 -1.48 22.29 -2.25
C ILE A 206 -0.64 22.24 -3.54
N ILE A 207 -1.00 21.37 -4.49
CA ILE A 207 -0.16 21.09 -5.67
C ILE A 207 -0.31 22.15 -6.78
N HIS A 208 -1.50 22.73 -6.94
CA HIS A 208 -1.82 23.68 -8.01
C HIS A 208 -1.89 25.13 -7.53
N GLN A 209 -1.20 25.44 -6.43
CA GLN A 209 -1.14 26.80 -5.89
C GLN A 209 -0.45 27.74 -6.90
N LYS A 210 -1.22 28.59 -7.56
CA LYS A 210 -0.71 29.56 -8.57
C LYS A 210 -0.32 30.91 -7.95
N ALA A 211 -1.01 31.34 -6.89
CA ALA A 211 -0.72 32.57 -6.15
C ALA A 211 -1.26 32.46 -4.70
N ILE A 212 -0.60 33.13 -3.75
CA ILE A 212 -1.11 33.29 -2.37
C ILE A 212 -1.95 34.56 -2.33
N GLU A 213 -3.15 34.51 -2.92
CA GLU A 213 -4.10 35.63 -2.83
C GLU A 213 -4.89 35.60 -1.51
N SER A 214 -4.97 34.43 -0.87
CA SER A 214 -5.67 34.23 0.39
C SER A 214 -5.12 33.03 1.18
N THR A 215 -5.08 33.16 2.50
CA THR A 215 -4.77 32.07 3.45
C THR A 215 -6.02 31.34 3.93
N ASN A 216 -7.21 31.68 3.43
CA ASN A 216 -8.48 31.14 3.91
C ASN A 216 -8.58 29.62 3.80
N PHE A 217 -7.91 29.00 2.83
CA PHE A 217 -7.92 27.55 2.70
C PHE A 217 -7.25 26.85 3.89
N TYR A 218 -6.30 27.49 4.57
CA TYR A 218 -5.71 26.96 5.80
C TYR A 218 -6.73 26.90 6.96
N TYR A 219 -7.81 27.70 6.93
CA TYR A 219 -8.83 27.65 7.99
C TYR A 219 -9.54 26.29 8.05
N GLU A 220 -9.68 25.62 6.92
CA GLU A 220 -10.23 24.26 6.88
C GLU A 220 -9.35 23.27 7.66
N TYR A 221 -8.04 23.50 7.73
CA TYR A 221 -7.11 22.63 8.45
C TYR A 221 -7.31 22.71 9.96
N PHE A 222 -7.85 23.80 10.50
CA PHE A 222 -8.10 23.93 11.93
C PHE A 222 -9.47 23.40 12.39
N LYS A 223 -10.33 22.95 11.47
CA LYS A 223 -11.61 22.34 11.83
C LYS A 223 -11.39 20.90 12.29
N LEU A 224 -12.07 20.49 13.37
CA LEU A 224 -11.98 19.10 13.89
C LEU A 224 -12.27 18.01 12.85
N ASN A 225 -13.07 18.32 11.81
CA ASN A 225 -13.37 17.37 10.75
C ASN A 225 -12.15 17.00 9.89
N ILE A 226 -11.08 17.80 9.90
CA ILE A 226 -9.85 17.51 9.14
C ILE A 226 -9.30 16.12 9.46
N PHE A 227 -9.35 15.71 10.74
CA PHE A 227 -8.82 14.42 11.17
C PHE A 227 -9.66 13.25 10.63
N LYS A 228 -10.97 13.44 10.43
CA LYS A 228 -11.83 12.43 9.80
C LYS A 228 -11.58 12.35 8.29
N ILE A 229 -11.38 13.50 7.65
CA ILE A 229 -11.08 13.61 6.22
C ILE A 229 -9.78 12.86 5.90
N LEU A 230 -8.73 13.08 6.69
CA LEU A 230 -7.40 12.51 6.41
C LEU A 230 -7.29 11.01 6.68
N ARG A 231 -8.22 10.45 7.47
CA ARG A 231 -8.36 9.00 7.70
C ARG A 231 -9.15 8.26 6.61
N VAL A 232 -9.70 8.97 5.61
CA VAL A 232 -10.57 8.36 4.59
C VAL A 232 -9.84 7.35 3.70
N ALA A 233 -8.53 7.51 3.48
CA ALA A 233 -7.79 6.62 2.59
C ALA A 233 -7.80 5.15 3.07
N GLU A 234 -7.62 4.93 4.37
CA GLU A 234 -7.72 3.59 4.96
C GLU A 234 -9.13 3.00 4.77
N LYS A 235 -10.19 3.81 4.96
CA LYS A 235 -11.57 3.37 4.76
C LYS A 235 -11.86 2.94 3.32
N ILE A 236 -11.35 3.70 2.34
CA ILE A 236 -11.50 3.37 0.92
C ILE A 236 -10.79 2.07 0.59
N VAL A 237 -9.57 1.86 1.10
CA VAL A 237 -8.83 0.63 0.84
C VAL A 237 -9.53 -0.55 1.53
N CYS A 238 -10.02 -0.40 2.76
CA CYS A 238 -10.83 -1.44 3.42
C CYS A 238 -12.09 -1.79 2.63
N TYR A 239 -12.82 -0.81 2.11
CA TYR A 239 -14.02 -1.04 1.30
C TYR A 239 -13.75 -2.00 0.12
N TYR A 240 -12.64 -1.78 -0.59
CA TYR A 240 -12.23 -2.66 -1.69
C TYR A 240 -11.63 -3.98 -1.22
N HIS A 241 -10.95 -3.99 -0.08
CA HIS A 241 -10.49 -5.21 0.57
C HIS A 241 -11.65 -6.16 0.86
N ASP A 242 -12.71 -5.65 1.47
CA ASP A 242 -13.88 -6.42 1.89
C ASP A 242 -14.71 -6.91 0.69
N ALA A 243 -14.68 -6.19 -0.43
CA ALA A 243 -15.32 -6.57 -1.68
C ALA A 243 -14.51 -7.60 -2.51
N ASN A 244 -13.21 -7.73 -2.27
CA ASN A 244 -12.34 -8.55 -3.12
C ASN A 244 -12.47 -10.04 -2.81
N THR A 245 -13.16 -10.77 -3.69
CA THR A 245 -13.18 -12.24 -3.67
C THR A 245 -11.95 -12.78 -4.40
N VAL A 246 -11.05 -13.45 -3.67
CA VAL A 246 -9.87 -14.10 -4.27
C VAL A 246 -10.28 -15.42 -4.91
N ASP A 247 -10.70 -15.35 -6.17
CA ASP A 247 -11.16 -16.48 -6.99
C ASP A 247 -10.19 -16.85 -8.13
N THR A 248 -9.21 -16.00 -8.42
CA THR A 248 -8.20 -16.18 -9.47
C THR A 248 -6.79 -15.90 -8.95
N SER A 249 -5.78 -16.47 -9.61
CA SER A 249 -4.36 -16.25 -9.28
C SER A 249 -3.97 -14.79 -9.45
N GLU A 250 -4.50 -14.10 -10.47
CA GLU A 250 -4.26 -12.69 -10.74
C GLU A 250 -4.83 -11.81 -9.61
N ARG A 251 -6.07 -12.08 -9.16
CA ARG A 251 -6.66 -11.35 -8.02
C ARG A 251 -5.92 -11.63 -6.71
N ALA A 252 -5.41 -12.85 -6.53
CA ALA A 252 -4.56 -13.14 -5.38
C ALA A 252 -3.27 -12.32 -5.41
N GLN A 253 -2.61 -12.22 -6.57
CA GLN A 253 -1.40 -11.41 -6.74
C GLN A 253 -1.65 -9.93 -6.47
N VAL A 254 -2.76 -9.37 -6.96
CA VAL A 254 -3.14 -7.98 -6.66
C VAL A 254 -3.37 -7.78 -5.15
N ASN A 255 -4.04 -8.72 -4.47
CA ASN A 255 -4.24 -8.65 -3.02
C ASN A 255 -2.92 -8.65 -2.24
N LEU A 256 -1.90 -9.35 -2.70
CA LEU A 256 -0.57 -9.35 -2.08
C LEU A 256 0.12 -7.98 -2.17
N MET A 257 -0.20 -7.21 -3.21
CA MET A 257 0.30 -5.84 -3.41
C MET A 257 -0.50 -4.81 -2.61
N TRP A 258 -1.63 -5.18 -2.01
CA TRP A 258 -2.43 -4.31 -1.14
C TRP A 258 -1.82 -4.21 0.27
N PRO A 259 -2.01 -3.07 0.97
CA PRO A 259 -1.44 -2.87 2.29
C PRO A 259 -2.11 -3.79 3.34
N TRP A 260 -1.39 -4.04 4.42
CA TRP A 260 -1.97 -4.57 5.65
C TRP A 260 -2.76 -3.48 6.37
N LEU A 261 -4.05 -3.72 6.65
CA LEU A 261 -4.90 -2.77 7.36
C LEU A 261 -5.43 -3.38 8.67
N PRO A 262 -5.58 -2.57 9.74
CA PRO A 262 -6.21 -3.02 10.98
C PRO A 262 -7.61 -3.60 10.69
N GLY A 263 -7.87 -4.84 11.11
CA GLY A 263 -9.14 -5.54 10.84
C GLY A 263 -9.19 -6.33 9.52
N ALA A 264 -8.23 -6.12 8.62
CA ALA A 264 -8.08 -6.83 7.34
C ALA A 264 -6.68 -7.46 7.23
N MET A 265 -6.25 -8.11 8.31
CA MET A 265 -4.93 -8.74 8.46
C MET A 265 -4.90 -10.16 7.85
N THR A 266 -5.48 -10.34 6.68
CA THR A 266 -5.48 -11.62 5.97
C THR A 266 -4.72 -11.50 4.65
N ALA A 267 -3.80 -12.43 4.43
CA ALA A 267 -3.27 -12.72 3.10
C ALA A 267 -4.02 -13.95 2.54
N PRO A 268 -4.29 -14.02 1.23
CA PRO A 268 -4.98 -15.18 0.66
C PRO A 268 -4.13 -16.44 0.81
N VAL A 269 -4.76 -17.52 1.29
CA VAL A 269 -4.15 -18.86 1.32
C VAL A 269 -4.39 -19.54 -0.02
N LEU A 270 -3.33 -19.71 -0.79
CA LEU A 270 -3.34 -20.37 -2.09
C LEU A 270 -3.32 -21.88 -1.93
N ARG A 271 -4.08 -22.57 -2.78
CA ARG A 271 -4.11 -24.04 -2.85
C ARG A 271 -3.30 -24.60 -4.03
N ASN A 272 -2.83 -23.74 -4.92
CA ASN A 272 -2.00 -24.09 -6.06
C ASN A 272 -0.59 -23.51 -5.86
N PRO A 273 0.48 -24.34 -5.88
CA PRO A 273 1.86 -23.88 -5.70
C PRO A 273 2.47 -23.28 -6.99
N GLU A 274 1.84 -23.42 -8.16
CA GLU A 274 2.35 -22.88 -9.44
C GLU A 274 2.91 -21.45 -9.39
N PRO A 275 2.28 -20.48 -8.67
CA PRO A 275 2.78 -19.11 -8.62
C PRO A 275 4.21 -18.96 -8.09
N ILE A 276 4.75 -19.95 -7.36
CA ILE A 276 6.10 -19.91 -6.77
C ILE A 276 7.10 -20.86 -7.46
N LEU A 277 6.67 -21.78 -8.34
CA LEU A 277 7.55 -22.82 -8.90
C LEU A 277 8.66 -22.28 -9.82
N GLY A 278 8.48 -21.09 -10.40
CA GLY A 278 9.49 -20.43 -11.24
C GLY A 278 10.50 -19.54 -10.50
N TRP A 279 10.49 -19.52 -9.16
CA TRP A 279 11.16 -18.49 -8.36
C TRP A 279 12.41 -19.05 -7.64
N THR A 280 13.46 -18.24 -7.56
CA THR A 280 14.66 -18.60 -6.78
C THR A 280 14.41 -18.36 -5.30
N ILE A 281 14.27 -19.44 -4.54
CA ILE A 281 14.17 -19.39 -3.08
C ILE A 281 15.59 -19.50 -2.51
N ASP A 282 16.02 -18.52 -1.71
CA ASP A 282 17.36 -18.53 -1.11
C ASP A 282 17.33 -19.27 0.23
N TYR A 283 17.53 -20.57 0.16
CA TYR A 283 17.59 -21.44 1.34
C TYR A 283 18.96 -21.41 2.02
N THR A 284 19.95 -20.70 1.47
CA THR A 284 21.34 -20.67 2.00
C THR A 284 21.53 -19.60 3.07
N GLN A 285 20.55 -18.72 3.26
CA GLN A 285 20.61 -17.68 4.27
C GLN A 285 20.57 -18.26 5.70
N PRO A 286 21.51 -17.88 6.59
CA PRO A 286 21.57 -18.39 7.96
C PRO A 286 20.29 -18.16 8.77
N SER A 287 19.63 -17.02 8.55
CA SER A 287 18.35 -16.67 9.19
C SER A 287 17.20 -17.57 8.75
N VAL A 288 17.26 -18.13 7.55
CA VAL A 288 16.29 -19.06 6.97
C VAL A 288 16.57 -20.46 7.47
N GLN A 289 17.83 -20.89 7.42
CA GLN A 289 18.24 -22.20 7.95
C GLN A 289 17.93 -22.34 9.45
N GLN A 290 18.07 -21.27 10.24
CA GLN A 290 17.72 -21.30 11.67
C GLN A 290 16.21 -21.41 11.95
N ARG A 291 15.35 -21.12 10.98
CA ARG A 291 13.88 -21.11 11.13
C ARG A 291 13.19 -22.31 10.50
N LEU A 292 13.91 -23.06 9.67
CA LEU A 292 13.43 -24.31 9.09
C LEU A 292 13.64 -25.45 10.08
N THR A 293 12.60 -26.27 10.27
CA THR A 293 12.75 -27.53 11.01
C THR A 293 13.71 -28.45 10.25
N ASP A 294 14.33 -29.41 10.95
CA ASP A 294 15.27 -30.34 10.32
C ASP A 294 14.60 -31.18 9.23
N LYS A 295 13.30 -31.49 9.39
CA LYS A 295 12.49 -32.16 8.38
C LYS A 295 12.33 -31.32 7.11
N GLN A 296 12.08 -30.02 7.26
CA GLN A 296 11.95 -29.09 6.14
C GLN A 296 13.28 -28.85 5.44
N ARG A 297 14.38 -28.76 6.19
CA ARG A 297 15.73 -28.69 5.62
C ARG A 297 16.02 -29.92 4.74
N GLN A 298 15.68 -31.11 5.24
CA GLN A 298 15.84 -32.36 4.49
C GLN A 298 14.93 -32.46 3.25
N GLU A 299 13.70 -31.95 3.31
CA GLU A 299 12.78 -31.91 2.16
C GLU A 299 13.26 -30.92 1.09
N ILE A 300 13.76 -29.76 1.49
CA ILE A 300 14.35 -28.75 0.60
C ILE A 300 15.65 -29.26 -0.03
N GLU A 301 16.53 -29.92 0.73
CA GLU A 301 17.76 -30.53 0.23
C GLU A 301 17.47 -31.65 -0.78
N LYS A 302 16.45 -32.48 -0.53
CA LYS A 302 16.00 -33.50 -1.50
C LYS A 302 15.53 -32.87 -2.81
N PHE A 303 14.78 -31.78 -2.74
CA PHE A 303 14.29 -31.04 -3.90
C PHE A 303 15.42 -30.42 -4.74
N MET A 304 16.45 -29.85 -4.10
CA MET A 304 17.61 -29.28 -4.80
C MET A 304 18.53 -30.34 -5.42
N ASN A 305 18.63 -31.52 -4.81
CA ASN A 305 19.42 -32.61 -5.34
C ASN A 305 18.76 -33.29 -6.56
N THR A 306 17.43 -33.19 -6.72
CA THR A 306 16.74 -33.66 -7.92
C THR A 306 16.90 -32.72 -9.13
N ASP A 307 16.95 -31.40 -8.92
CA ASP A 307 17.15 -30.43 -10.01
C ASP A 307 18.60 -30.37 -10.53
N SER A 308 19.59 -30.70 -9.70
CA SER A 308 21.00 -30.77 -10.12
C SER A 308 21.34 -32.00 -10.96
N HIS A 309 20.46 -32.99 -11.05
CA HIS A 309 20.62 -34.16 -11.93
C HIS A 309 19.97 -33.99 -13.33
N ASN A 310 19.17 -32.94 -13.54
CA ASN A 310 18.57 -32.63 -14.86
C ASN A 310 19.30 -31.52 -15.63
N ASN A 311 20.42 -31.02 -15.11
CA ASN A 311 21.28 -30.02 -15.79
C ASN A 311 22.75 -30.48 -15.84
N THR A 312 22.98 -31.66 -16.37
CA THR A 312 24.29 -32.06 -16.90
C THR A 312 24.10 -32.38 -18.38
N PRO A 313 24.99 -31.89 -19.27
CA PRO A 313 24.77 -31.76 -20.71
C PRO A 313 24.51 -33.08 -21.45
#